data_AF-A0A091CBV3-F1
#
_entry.id   AF-A0A091CBV3-F1
#
_cell.length_a   1.000
_cell.length_b   1.000
_cell.length_c   1.000
_cell.angle_alpha   90.00
_cell.angle_beta   90.00
_cell.angle_gamma   90.00
#
_symmetry.space_group_name_H-M   'P 1'
#
loop_
_entity.id
_entity.type
_entity.pdbx_description
1 polymer ?
#
loop_
_entity_poly.entity_id
_entity_poly.type
_entity_poly.pdbx_seq_one_letter_code
_entity_poly.pdbx_strand_id
1 'polypeptide(L)'
;MIFIILIVSAVAMAFLFVLSQKKWQETLSFVFAAFFLLSIGLIVANFNQHFGMEQVVHSQTVDLVSSVEQQDTEALLYKPLGNGTERVYLYKTAAMEKPQSTGGQQVKNDVSQDAEQAQLTTKRTEWVYKNNFYQLLFGFSGNNHEFIEQENQFNLPSNWQLLSTEN
;
A
#
# COMPACT_ATOMS: atom_id res chain seq x y z
N MET A 1 -4.61 18.69 -7.38
CA MET A 1 -4.89 19.79 -8.34
C MET A 1 -6.06 19.50 -9.28
N ILE A 2 -6.34 18.24 -9.60
CA ILE A 2 -7.41 17.83 -10.53
C ILE A 2 -8.80 18.34 -10.12
N PHE A 3 -9.14 18.36 -8.82
CA PHE A 3 -10.41 18.90 -8.33
C PHE A 3 -10.55 20.41 -8.59
N ILE A 4 -9.44 21.16 -8.57
CA ILE A 4 -9.44 22.58 -8.92
C ILE A 4 -9.73 22.74 -10.42
N ILE A 5 -9.08 21.93 -11.27
CA ILE A 5 -9.34 21.93 -12.73
C ILE A 5 -10.81 21.60 -13.00
N LEU A 6 -11.38 20.61 -12.31
CA LEU A 6 -12.79 20.24 -12.40
C LEU A 6 -13.71 21.43 -12.08
N ILE A 7 -13.53 22.06 -10.92
CA ILE A 7 -14.38 23.19 -10.46
C ILE A 7 -14.23 24.39 -11.40
N VAL A 8 -12.99 24.78 -11.72
CA VAL A 8 -12.72 25.91 -12.62
C VAL A 8 -13.30 25.66 -14.00
N SER A 9 -13.18 24.44 -14.54
CA SER A 9 -13.74 24.09 -15.84
C SER A 9 -15.27 24.15 -15.84
N ALA A 10 -15.92 23.65 -14.78
CA ALA A 10 -17.37 23.73 -14.64
C ALA A 10 -17.87 25.18 -14.58
N VAL A 11 -17.21 26.01 -13.78
CA VAL A 11 -17.53 27.43 -13.62
C VAL A 11 -17.29 28.18 -14.93
N ALA A 12 -16.13 28.01 -15.56
CA ALA A 12 -15.80 28.66 -16.83
C ALA A 12 -16.76 28.26 -17.96
N MET A 13 -17.12 26.98 -18.05
CA MET A 13 -18.14 26.47 -18.97
C MET A 13 -19.48 27.19 -18.75
N ALA A 14 -19.98 27.23 -17.51
CA ALA A 14 -21.26 27.88 -17.21
C ALA A 14 -21.25 29.38 -17.56
N PHE A 15 -20.20 30.10 -17.17
CA PHE A 15 -20.07 31.53 -17.46
C PHE A 15 -19.98 31.82 -18.97
N LEU A 16 -19.14 31.09 -19.70
CA LEU A 16 -18.97 31.29 -21.14
C LEU A 16 -20.21 30.92 -21.92
N PHE A 17 -20.94 29.88 -21.50
CA PHE A 17 -22.20 29.48 -22.11
C PHE A 17 -23.29 30.53 -21.89
N VAL A 18 -23.50 30.97 -20.64
CA VAL A 18 -24.56 31.93 -20.28
C VAL A 18 -24.31 33.31 -20.89
N LEU A 19 -23.05 33.77 -20.93
CA LEU A 19 -22.67 35.09 -21.45
C LEU A 19 -22.27 35.06 -22.93
N SER A 20 -22.52 33.96 -23.64
CA SER A 20 -22.10 33.81 -25.03
C SER A 20 -22.86 34.79 -25.93
N GLN A 21 -22.13 35.77 -26.47
CA GLN A 21 -22.62 36.69 -27.50
C GLN A 21 -21.81 36.54 -28.79
N LYS A 22 -20.69 35.82 -28.74
CA LYS A 22 -19.74 35.63 -29.84
C LYS A 22 -19.44 34.15 -30.01
N LYS A 23 -19.26 33.71 -31.26
CA LYS A 23 -18.99 32.30 -31.59
C LYS A 23 -17.76 31.71 -30.91
N TRP A 24 -16.71 32.49 -30.66
CA TRP A 24 -15.52 31.99 -29.95
C TRP A 24 -15.81 31.62 -28.48
N GLN A 25 -16.75 32.31 -27.82
CA GLN A 25 -17.14 32.03 -26.42
C GLN A 25 -17.91 30.71 -26.34
N GLU A 26 -18.81 30.48 -27.31
CA GLU A 26 -19.53 29.22 -27.49
C GLU A 26 -18.56 28.06 -27.71
N THR A 27 -17.61 28.19 -28.64
CA THR A 27 -16.57 27.18 -28.89
C THR A 27 -15.71 26.93 -27.65
N LEU A 28 -15.28 27.98 -26.96
CA LEU A 28 -14.45 27.83 -25.77
C LEU A 28 -15.22 27.18 -24.60
N SER A 29 -16.52 27.43 -24.48
CA SER A 29 -17.36 26.73 -23.50
C SER A 29 -17.35 25.21 -23.71
N PHE A 30 -17.42 24.75 -24.96
CA PHE A 30 -17.32 23.31 -25.27
C PHE A 30 -15.95 22.72 -24.92
N VAL A 31 -14.87 23.50 -25.05
CA VAL A 31 -13.53 23.09 -24.60
C VAL A 31 -13.51 22.88 -23.08
N PHE A 32 -14.09 23.81 -22.31
CA PHE A 32 -14.21 23.63 -20.86
C PHE A 32 -15.14 22.49 -20.45
N ALA A 33 -16.21 22.24 -21.21
CA ALA A 33 -17.05 21.05 -21.03
C ALA A 33 -16.23 19.76 -21.22
N ALA A 34 -15.38 19.71 -22.24
CA ALA A 34 -14.48 18.58 -22.46
C ALA A 34 -13.48 18.40 -21.31
N PHE A 35 -12.87 19.48 -20.82
CA PHE A 35 -11.97 19.41 -19.65
C PHE A 35 -12.69 18.96 -18.38
N PHE A 36 -13.92 19.40 -18.17
CA PHE A 36 -14.75 18.96 -17.04
C PHE A 36 -15.00 17.45 -17.09
N LEU A 37 -15.47 16.93 -18.23
CA LEU A 37 -15.72 15.50 -18.42
C LEU A 37 -14.43 14.67 -18.32
N LEU A 38 -13.35 15.15 -18.92
CA LEU A 38 -12.04 14.51 -18.82
C LEU A 38 -11.54 14.46 -17.37
N SER A 39 -11.74 15.54 -16.61
CA SER A 39 -11.35 15.58 -15.19
C SER A 39 -12.11 14.54 -14.37
N ILE A 40 -13.42 14.37 -14.59
CA ILE A 40 -14.20 13.30 -13.95
C ILE A 40 -13.63 11.93 -14.31
N GLY A 41 -13.40 11.69 -15.61
CA GLY A 41 -12.85 10.41 -16.08
C GLY A 41 -11.49 10.09 -15.45
N LEU A 42 -10.60 11.08 -15.38
CA LEU A 42 -9.28 10.93 -14.76
C LEU A 42 -9.35 10.73 -13.24
N ILE A 43 -10.28 11.39 -12.54
CA ILE A 43 -10.50 11.16 -11.11
C ILE A 43 -10.97 9.72 -10.88
N VAL A 44 -11.97 9.26 -11.62
CA VAL A 44 -12.50 7.89 -11.51
C VAL A 44 -11.43 6.86 -11.85
N ALA A 45 -10.64 7.10 -12.91
CA ALA A 45 -9.55 6.22 -13.29
C ALA A 45 -8.42 6.19 -12.24
N ASN A 46 -8.07 7.33 -11.63
CA ASN A 46 -7.07 7.35 -10.55
C ASN A 46 -7.58 6.62 -9.30
N PHE A 47 -8.85 6.85 -8.93
CA PHE A 47 -9.41 6.30 -7.70
C PHE A 47 -9.69 4.79 -7.80
N ASN A 48 -10.24 4.31 -8.92
CA ASN A 48 -10.64 2.90 -9.06
C ASN A 48 -9.60 2.01 -9.74
N GLN A 49 -8.69 2.60 -10.52
CA GLN A 49 -7.73 1.86 -11.36
C GLN A 49 -6.28 2.30 -11.13
N HIS A 50 -6.03 3.15 -10.13
CA HIS A 50 -4.70 3.69 -9.81
C HIS A 50 -4.00 4.36 -11.02
N PHE A 51 -4.77 4.98 -11.93
CA PHE A 51 -4.21 5.71 -13.07
C PHE A 51 -3.17 6.75 -12.61
N GLY A 52 -1.99 6.74 -13.22
CA GLY A 52 -0.87 7.60 -12.82
C GLY A 52 -0.01 7.06 -11.67
N MET A 53 -0.29 5.84 -11.20
CA MET A 53 0.47 5.16 -10.15
C MET A 53 1.11 3.87 -10.66
N GLU A 54 2.14 3.42 -9.96
CA GLU A 54 2.83 2.16 -10.16
C GLU A 54 3.03 1.44 -8.83
N GLN A 55 3.23 0.14 -8.90
CA GLN A 55 3.52 -0.67 -7.72
C GLN A 55 5.01 -0.60 -7.42
N VAL A 56 5.36 -0.23 -6.20
CA VAL A 56 6.73 -0.20 -5.72
C VAL A 56 6.87 -1.22 -4.60
N VAL A 57 7.94 -2.01 -4.67
CA VAL A 57 8.27 -3.01 -3.66
C VAL A 57 9.40 -2.47 -2.79
N HIS A 58 9.14 -2.33 -1.50
CA HIS A 58 10.12 -2.01 -0.48
C HIS A 58 10.55 -3.29 0.23
N SER A 59 11.84 -3.61 0.15
CA SER A 59 12.40 -4.79 0.82
C SER A 59 13.26 -4.38 1.99
N GLN A 60 13.06 -5.05 3.13
CA GLN A 60 13.85 -4.87 4.33
C GLN A 60 14.14 -6.23 4.95
N THR A 61 15.38 -6.44 5.39
CA THR A 61 15.79 -7.62 6.14
C THR A 61 16.24 -7.19 7.53
N VAL A 62 15.77 -7.90 8.55
CA VAL A 62 16.13 -7.66 9.95
C VAL A 62 16.49 -8.97 10.63
N ASP A 63 17.45 -8.93 11.54
CA ASP A 63 17.80 -10.06 12.39
C ASP A 63 16.74 -10.27 13.47
N LEU A 64 16.42 -11.53 13.71
CA LEU A 64 15.45 -11.97 14.69
C LEU A 64 16.14 -12.38 15.99
N VAL A 65 15.43 -12.20 17.09
CA VAL A 65 15.72 -12.80 18.39
C VAL A 65 14.54 -13.66 18.81
N SER A 66 14.75 -14.61 19.72
CA SER A 66 13.69 -15.48 20.22
C SER A 66 12.44 -14.70 20.64
N SER A 67 11.28 -15.16 20.17
CA SER A 67 9.98 -14.63 20.56
C SER A 67 9.54 -15.08 21.96
N VAL A 68 10.30 -15.97 22.60
CA VAL A 68 10.08 -16.42 23.98
C VAL A 68 11.21 -15.95 24.89
N GLU A 69 10.90 -15.68 26.16
CA GLU A 69 11.89 -15.24 27.15
C GLU A 69 12.63 -16.40 27.84
N GLN A 70 12.32 -17.65 27.48
CA GLN A 70 12.91 -18.82 28.09
C GLN A 70 14.38 -18.96 27.69
N GLN A 71 15.25 -19.10 28.69
CA GLN A 71 16.68 -19.29 28.51
C GLN A 71 16.95 -20.58 27.71
N ASP A 72 17.89 -20.50 26.77
CA ASP A 72 18.31 -21.59 25.88
C ASP A 72 17.25 -22.10 24.87
N THR A 73 16.16 -21.36 24.68
CA THR A 73 15.14 -21.68 23.66
C THR A 73 15.06 -20.57 22.60
N GLU A 74 15.44 -20.90 21.38
CA GLU A 74 15.19 -20.06 20.20
C GLU A 74 13.87 -20.47 19.55
N ALA A 75 12.89 -19.56 19.52
CA ALA A 75 11.59 -19.88 18.93
C ALA A 75 10.97 -18.69 18.18
N LEU A 76 10.28 -19.02 17.10
CA LEU A 76 9.31 -18.13 16.44
C LEU A 76 7.90 -18.61 16.81
N LEU A 77 7.11 -17.69 17.36
CA LEU A 77 5.73 -17.99 17.74
C LEU A 77 4.80 -17.81 16.54
N TYR A 78 3.76 -18.65 16.45
CA TYR A 78 2.68 -18.46 15.50
C TYR A 78 1.30 -18.69 16.12
N LYS A 79 0.30 -18.06 15.52
CA LYS A 79 -1.12 -18.26 15.81
C LYS A 79 -1.82 -18.74 14.54
N PRO A 80 -2.48 -19.91 14.55
CA PRO A 80 -3.28 -20.35 13.41
C PRO A 80 -4.52 -19.44 13.22
N LEU A 81 -4.96 -19.28 11.98
CA LEU A 81 -6.20 -18.59 11.61
C LEU A 81 -7.16 -19.54 10.92
N GLY A 82 -8.46 -19.34 11.12
CA GLY A 82 -9.51 -20.09 10.44
C GLY A 82 -9.36 -21.61 10.62
N ASN A 83 -9.04 -22.31 9.53
CA ASN A 83 -8.84 -23.76 9.50
C ASN A 83 -7.40 -24.20 9.87
N GLY A 84 -6.52 -23.26 10.22
CA GLY A 84 -5.14 -23.52 10.63
C GLY A 84 -4.09 -23.52 9.51
N THR A 85 -4.52 -23.37 8.25
CA THR A 85 -3.60 -23.24 7.11
C THR A 85 -2.96 -21.86 7.06
N GLU A 86 -3.74 -20.82 7.33
CA GLU A 86 -3.23 -19.46 7.48
C GLU A 86 -2.64 -19.28 8.88
N ARG A 87 -1.47 -18.62 8.96
CA ARG A 87 -0.76 -18.39 10.22
C ARG A 87 -0.29 -16.95 10.30
N VAL A 88 -0.47 -16.38 11.48
CA VAL A 88 0.12 -15.10 11.87
C VAL A 88 1.30 -15.39 12.76
N TYR A 89 2.46 -14.79 12.49
CA TYR A 89 3.65 -15.00 13.31
C TYR A 89 3.83 -13.85 14.29
N LEU A 90 4.35 -14.17 15.47
CA LEU A 90 4.82 -13.17 16.44
C LEU A 90 6.34 -13.24 16.44
N TYR A 91 6.97 -12.17 15.96
CA TYR A 91 8.42 -12.07 15.81
C TYR A 91 8.98 -10.99 16.72
N LYS A 92 10.25 -11.10 17.08
CA LYS A 92 10.95 -10.11 17.90
C LYS A 92 12.29 -9.79 17.27
N THR A 93 12.68 -8.52 17.35
CA THR A 93 14.06 -8.07 17.04
C THR A 93 14.69 -7.51 18.32
N ALA A 94 16.00 -7.32 18.32
CA ALA A 94 16.71 -6.78 19.50
C ALA A 94 16.22 -5.39 19.94
N ALA A 95 15.61 -4.62 19.03
CA ALA A 95 15.06 -3.30 19.32
C ALA A 95 13.65 -3.33 19.93
N MET A 96 12.98 -4.49 19.95
CA MET A 96 11.60 -4.63 20.42
C MET A 96 11.57 -5.12 21.87
N GLU A 97 10.75 -4.49 22.71
CA GLU A 97 10.52 -4.97 24.08
C GLU A 97 9.72 -6.29 24.09
N LYS A 98 8.72 -6.41 23.22
CA LYS A 98 7.80 -7.56 23.12
C LYS A 98 7.61 -8.01 21.67
N PRO A 99 7.33 -9.31 21.42
CA PRO A 99 7.03 -9.80 20.08
C PRO A 99 5.88 -9.04 19.43
N GLN A 100 6.01 -8.78 18.12
CA GLN A 100 5.03 -8.10 17.29
C GLN A 100 4.41 -9.07 16.29
N SER A 101 3.14 -8.86 15.99
CA SER A 101 2.40 -9.65 15.01
C SER A 101 2.71 -9.22 13.58
N THR A 102 2.81 -10.18 12.66
CA THR A 102 2.93 -9.93 11.23
C THR A 102 1.67 -9.30 10.61
N GLY A 103 0.54 -9.26 11.32
CA GLY A 103 -0.76 -8.88 10.75
C GLY A 103 -1.43 -10.06 10.02
N GLY A 104 -2.64 -9.82 9.47
CA GLY A 104 -3.51 -10.88 8.93
C GLY A 104 -3.99 -10.67 7.49
N GLN A 105 -4.67 -9.57 7.18
CA GLN A 105 -5.18 -9.35 5.81
C GLN A 105 -4.07 -8.89 4.87
N GLN A 106 -4.02 -9.48 3.67
CA GLN A 106 -3.06 -9.14 2.60
C GLN A 106 -1.59 -9.30 3.03
N VAL A 107 -1.34 -10.04 4.11
CA VAL A 107 0.01 -10.43 4.57
C VAL A 107 0.18 -11.93 4.36
N LYS A 108 1.20 -12.32 3.60
CA LYS A 108 1.62 -13.71 3.44
C LYS A 108 2.87 -13.94 4.27
N ASN A 109 2.94 -15.08 4.93
CA ASN A 109 4.07 -15.46 5.76
C ASN A 109 4.55 -16.84 5.35
N ASP A 110 5.83 -16.92 4.99
CA ASP A 110 6.52 -18.14 4.64
C ASP A 110 7.70 -18.35 5.58
N VAL A 111 7.93 -19.61 5.94
CA VAL A 111 9.03 -19.99 6.83
C VAL A 111 9.92 -21.00 6.11
N SER A 112 11.21 -20.69 6.04
CA SER A 112 12.28 -21.60 5.64
C SER A 112 13.10 -21.97 6.87
N GLN A 113 13.49 -23.23 6.94
CA GLN A 113 14.44 -23.73 7.93
C GLN A 113 15.84 -23.89 7.31
N ASP A 114 16.81 -24.23 8.14
CA ASP A 114 18.21 -24.48 7.75
C ASP A 114 18.96 -23.25 7.20
N ALA A 115 18.56 -22.05 7.63
CA ALA A 115 19.29 -20.83 7.34
C ALA A 115 20.51 -20.64 8.27
N GLU A 116 21.51 -19.87 7.83
CA GLU A 116 22.67 -19.55 8.67
C GLU A 116 22.31 -18.66 9.87
N GLN A 117 21.35 -17.74 9.68
CA GLN A 117 20.94 -16.75 10.67
C GLN A 117 19.43 -16.61 10.69
N ALA A 118 18.89 -16.27 11.87
CA ALA A 118 17.47 -16.01 12.05
C ALA A 118 17.14 -14.62 11.54
N GLN A 119 16.43 -14.53 10.43
CA GLN A 119 16.13 -13.27 9.76
C GLN A 119 14.70 -13.23 9.25
N LEU A 120 14.10 -12.04 9.29
CA LEU A 120 12.86 -11.74 8.61
C LEU A 120 13.16 -10.81 7.43
N THR A 121 12.84 -11.26 6.23
CA THR A 121 12.79 -10.41 5.05
C THR A 121 11.34 -10.05 4.75
N THR A 122 11.02 -8.76 4.83
CA THR A 122 9.71 -8.21 4.48
C THR A 122 9.79 -7.54 3.12
N LYS A 123 8.85 -7.89 2.24
CA LYS A 123 8.57 -7.19 0.98
C LYS A 123 7.20 -6.55 1.09
N ARG A 124 7.16 -5.23 1.12
CA ARG A 124 5.93 -4.44 1.15
C ARG A 124 5.69 -3.86 -0.23
N THR A 125 4.53 -4.14 -0.81
CA THR A 125 4.10 -3.60 -2.10
C THR A 125 3.06 -2.52 -1.88
N GLU A 126 3.27 -1.35 -2.48
CA GLU A 126 2.37 -0.20 -2.37
C GLU A 126 2.25 0.59 -3.68
N TRP A 127 1.12 1.29 -3.84
CA TRP A 127 0.93 2.22 -4.95
C TRP A 127 1.64 3.53 -4.70
N VAL A 128 2.47 3.94 -5.65
CA VAL A 128 3.19 5.22 -5.62
C VAL A 128 2.96 5.96 -6.94
N TYR A 129 2.88 7.28 -6.90
CA TYR A 129 2.78 8.06 -8.14
C TYR A 129 4.04 7.91 -8.99
N LYS A 130 3.84 7.64 -10.29
CA LYS A 130 4.94 7.41 -11.25
C LYS A 130 5.90 8.59 -11.37
N ASN A 131 5.43 9.80 -11.08
CA ASN A 131 6.21 11.03 -11.14
C ASN A 131 5.49 12.19 -10.45
N ASN A 132 6.20 13.31 -10.33
CA ASN A 132 5.70 14.55 -9.74
C ASN A 132 4.48 15.13 -10.47
N PHE A 133 4.30 14.87 -11.76
CA PHE A 133 3.11 15.34 -12.50
C PHE A 133 1.85 14.66 -11.97
N TYR A 134 1.84 13.33 -11.84
CA TYR A 134 0.71 12.60 -11.29
C TYR A 134 0.47 12.90 -9.82
N GLN A 135 1.54 13.06 -9.03
CA GLN A 135 1.43 13.46 -7.63
C GLN A 135 0.81 14.85 -7.48
N LEU A 136 1.20 15.81 -8.31
CA LEU A 136 0.61 17.15 -8.30
C LEU A 136 -0.85 17.14 -8.79
N LEU A 137 -1.15 16.36 -9.82
CA LEU A 137 -2.49 16.23 -10.37
C LEU A 137 -3.45 15.60 -9.34
N PHE A 138 -3.08 14.45 -8.78
CA PHE A 138 -3.96 13.58 -7.99
C PHE A 138 -3.68 13.55 -6.49
N GLY A 139 -2.59 14.11 -5.98
CA GLY A 139 -2.12 13.93 -4.59
C GLY A 139 -3.08 14.37 -3.47
N PHE A 140 -4.18 15.05 -3.82
CA PHE A 140 -5.27 15.31 -2.87
C PHE A 140 -6.10 14.05 -2.55
N SER A 141 -6.06 13.03 -3.40
CA SER A 141 -6.83 11.78 -3.25
C SER A 141 -6.37 10.91 -2.08
N GLY A 142 -5.20 11.18 -1.48
CA GLY A 142 -4.72 10.45 -0.29
C GLY A 142 -4.32 8.99 -0.54
N ASN A 143 -4.24 8.56 -1.79
CA ASN A 143 -3.91 7.19 -2.20
C ASN A 143 -2.42 6.96 -2.47
N ASN A 144 -1.54 7.91 -2.14
CA ASN A 144 -0.09 7.69 -2.24
C ASN A 144 0.39 6.79 -1.10
N HIS A 145 1.25 5.82 -1.42
CA HIS A 145 1.66 4.74 -0.51
C HIS A 145 0.48 3.87 -0.03
N GLU A 146 -0.54 3.72 -0.87
CA GLU A 146 -1.65 2.81 -0.59
C GLU A 146 -1.16 1.37 -0.60
N PHE A 147 -1.39 0.66 0.50
CA PHE A 147 -0.92 -0.69 0.73
C PHE A 147 -1.62 -1.71 -0.19
N ILE A 148 -0.85 -2.60 -0.82
CA ILE A 148 -1.38 -3.67 -1.69
C ILE A 148 -1.25 -5.02 -1.00
N GLU A 149 -0.03 -5.41 -0.65
CA GLU A 149 0.26 -6.65 0.05
C GLU A 149 1.63 -6.59 0.73
N GLN A 150 1.84 -7.52 1.66
CA GLN A 150 3.12 -7.76 2.29
C GLN A 150 3.46 -9.24 2.25
N GLU A 151 4.69 -9.56 1.87
CA GLU A 151 5.24 -10.91 1.96
C GLU A 151 6.37 -10.93 2.99
N ASN A 152 6.27 -11.84 3.94
CA ASN A 152 7.26 -12.03 4.99
C ASN A 152 7.92 -13.40 4.80
N GLN A 153 9.23 -13.41 4.61
CA GLN A 153 10.05 -14.62 4.59
C GLN A 153 10.84 -14.70 5.90
N PHE A 154 10.48 -15.67 6.74
CA PHE A 154 11.24 -16.05 7.92
C PHE A 154 12.27 -17.10 7.54
N ASN A 155 13.54 -16.74 7.60
CA ASN A 155 14.66 -17.68 7.46
C ASN A 155 15.15 -18.03 8.85
N LEU A 156 15.00 -19.29 9.24
CA LEU A 156 15.31 -19.75 10.59
C LEU A 156 16.44 -20.81 10.56
N PRO A 157 17.43 -20.73 11.47
CA PRO A 157 18.38 -21.80 11.69
C PRO A 157 17.70 -23.07 12.22
N SER A 158 18.33 -24.23 12.01
CA SER A 158 17.75 -25.54 12.37
C SER A 158 17.48 -25.72 13.87
N ASN A 159 18.11 -24.92 14.75
CA ASN A 159 17.88 -24.95 16.19
C ASN A 159 16.65 -24.11 16.64
N TRP A 160 16.01 -23.37 15.73
CA TRP A 160 14.80 -22.60 16.04
C TRP A 160 13.54 -23.45 15.99
N GLN A 161 12.67 -23.26 16.97
CA GLN A 161 11.39 -23.96 17.07
C GLN A 161 10.25 -23.09 16.57
N LEU A 162 9.26 -23.69 15.90
CA LEU A 162 7.98 -23.06 15.60
C LEU A 162 6.97 -23.47 16.67
N LEU A 163 6.53 -22.52 17.50
CA LEU A 163 5.63 -22.79 18.61
C LEU A 163 4.29 -22.11 18.42
N SER A 164 3.21 -22.87 18.61
CA SER A 164 1.85 -22.34 18.62
C SER A 164 1.60 -21.54 19.90
N THR A 165 0.94 -20.39 19.80
CA THR A 165 0.42 -19.66 20.96
C THR A 165 -0.93 -20.18 21.46
N GLU A 166 -1.54 -21.10 20.70
CA GLU A 166 -2.76 -21.80 21.09
C GLU A 166 -2.41 -23.19 21.61
N ASN A 167 -3.03 -23.55 22.73
CA ASN A 167 -2.90 -24.87 23.38
C ASN A 167 -3.76 -25.92 22.70
#